data_AF-A0AAE7M7R3-F1
#
_entry.id   AF-A0AAE7M7R3-F1
#
_cell.length_a   1.000
_cell.length_b   1.000
_cell.length_c   1.000
_cell.angle_alpha   90.00
_cell.angle_beta   90.00
_cell.angle_gamma   90.00
#
_symmetry.space_group_name_H-M   'P 1'
#
loop_
_entity.id
_entity.type
_entity.pdbx_description
1 polymer ?
#
loop_
_entity_poly.entity_id
_entity_poly.type
_entity_poly.pdbx_seq_one_letter_code
_entity_poly.pdbx_strand_id
1 'polypeptide(L)'
;MKSPSNLALVLVGVGLASVFASARAQRVVPKIADLCPMGYVDTFNGKCSTLGVMSYTVQPTNGKACPSGWMNVGGGYCRKK
;
A
#
# COMPACT_ATOMS: atom_id res chain seq x y z
N MET A 1 58.89 1.88 -11.86
CA MET A 1 57.44 2.13 -11.84
C MET A 1 56.76 0.83 -11.46
N LYS A 2 56.04 0.83 -10.33
CA LYS A 2 55.62 -0.36 -9.58
C LYS A 2 54.15 -0.62 -9.93
N SER A 3 53.86 -1.76 -10.54
CA SER A 3 52.49 -2.23 -10.74
C SER A 3 52.22 -3.36 -9.76
N PRO A 4 51.32 -3.18 -8.78
CA PRO A 4 50.82 -4.30 -8.02
C PRO A 4 49.32 -4.48 -8.23
N SER A 5 48.88 -5.70 -7.92
CA SER A 5 47.57 -6.02 -7.35
C SER A 5 46.38 -6.11 -8.29
N ASN A 6 45.43 -7.01 -8.12
CA ASN A 6 45.35 -8.29 -7.39
C ASN A 6 44.03 -8.92 -7.84
N LEU A 7 44.00 -10.25 -7.85
CA LEU A 7 42.81 -11.09 -7.76
C LEU A 7 41.79 -10.52 -6.75
N ALA A 8 40.50 -10.51 -7.12
CA ALA A 8 39.41 -11.15 -6.36
C ALA A 8 38.06 -10.80 -6.99
N LEU A 9 37.51 -11.73 -7.78
CA LEU A 9 36.11 -11.70 -8.20
C LEU A 9 35.27 -12.29 -7.05
N VAL A 10 34.69 -11.45 -6.20
CA VAL A 10 33.79 -11.89 -5.12
C VAL A 10 32.37 -11.98 -5.69
N LEU A 11 31.93 -13.20 -5.99
CA LEU A 11 30.52 -13.51 -6.30
C LEU A 11 29.72 -13.51 -4.98
N VAL A 12 29.15 -12.36 -4.63
CA VAL A 12 28.17 -12.26 -3.55
C VAL A 12 26.84 -12.82 -4.06
N GLY A 13 26.51 -14.04 -3.65
CA GLY A 13 25.20 -14.63 -3.86
C GLY A 13 24.14 -13.81 -3.12
N VAL A 14 23.36 -13.02 -3.86
CA VAL A 14 22.20 -12.31 -3.34
C VAL A 14 21.09 -13.32 -3.10
N GLY A 15 21.03 -13.85 -1.88
CA GLY A 15 19.87 -14.60 -1.40
C GLY A 15 18.66 -13.67 -1.33
N LEU A 16 17.69 -13.90 -2.22
CA LEU A 16 16.38 -13.25 -2.22
C LEU A 16 15.61 -13.64 -0.94
N ALA A 17 15.86 -12.91 0.16
CA ALA A 17 14.97 -12.89 1.31
C ALA A 17 13.66 -12.23 0.88
N SER A 18 12.71 -13.06 0.46
CA SER A 18 11.34 -12.67 0.21
C SER A 18 10.71 -12.27 1.55
N VAL A 19 10.79 -10.98 1.87
CA VAL A 19 10.01 -10.37 2.95
C VAL A 19 8.54 -10.48 2.57
N PHE A 20 7.89 -11.54 3.07
CA PHE A 20 6.43 -11.66 3.08
C PHE A 20 5.89 -10.54 3.96
N ALA A 21 5.68 -9.35 3.38
CA ALA A 21 4.92 -8.29 4.00
C ALA A 21 3.49 -8.81 4.17
N SER A 22 3.18 -9.36 5.34
CA SER A 22 1.81 -9.68 5.72
C SER A 22 0.99 -8.43 5.46
N ALA A 23 0.00 -8.52 4.57
CA ALA A 23 -0.86 -7.40 4.19
C ALA A 23 -1.54 -6.89 5.46
N ARG A 24 -0.94 -5.90 6.12
CA ARG A 24 -1.57 -5.19 7.22
C ARG A 24 -2.72 -4.45 6.57
N ALA A 25 -3.94 -4.92 6.84
CA ALA A 25 -5.17 -4.25 6.43
C ALA A 25 -4.98 -2.74 6.54
N GLN A 26 -5.38 -2.01 5.50
CA GLN A 26 -5.03 -0.60 5.32
C GLN A 26 -5.82 0.25 6.33
N ARG A 27 -5.38 0.23 7.59
CA ARG A 27 -6.13 0.82 8.72
C ARG A 27 -6.31 2.32 8.57
N VAL A 28 -5.40 3.00 7.89
CA VAL A 28 -5.44 4.44 7.67
C VAL A 28 -5.20 4.74 6.19
N VAL A 29 -6.03 5.61 5.62
CA VAL A 29 -5.92 6.10 4.24
C VAL A 29 -6.03 7.62 4.21
N PRO A 30 -5.51 8.30 3.18
CA PRO A 30 -5.74 9.74 3.04
C PRO A 30 -7.23 10.04 2.81
N LYS A 31 -7.68 11.21 3.25
CA LYS A 31 -8.99 11.75 2.89
C LYS A 31 -8.84 12.50 1.57
N ILE A 32 -9.34 11.91 0.49
CA ILE A 32 -9.20 12.45 -0.89
C ILE A 32 -10.51 13.05 -1.44
N ALA A 33 -11.60 12.98 -0.68
CA ALA A 33 -12.91 13.52 -1.00
C ALA A 33 -13.60 14.02 0.29
N ASP A 34 -14.76 14.64 0.16
CA ASP A 34 -15.51 15.19 1.30
C ASP A 34 -15.86 14.14 2.36
N LEU A 35 -16.11 12.91 1.91
CA LEU A 35 -16.46 11.76 2.74
C LEU A 35 -15.34 10.72 2.77
N CYS A 36 -15.18 10.06 3.91
CA CYS A 36 -14.35 8.86 4.01
C CYS A 36 -15.04 7.66 3.33
N PRO A 37 -14.27 6.66 2.87
CA PRO A 37 -14.86 5.43 2.36
C PRO A 37 -15.62 4.68 3.44
N MET A 38 -16.60 3.86 3.03
CA MET A 38 -17.37 3.02 3.95
C MET A 38 -16.46 2.26 4.90
N GLY A 39 -16.83 2.23 6.18
CA GLY A 39 -16.06 1.58 7.25
C GLY A 39 -14.83 2.35 7.73
N TYR A 40 -14.62 3.58 7.24
CA TYR A 40 -13.62 4.50 7.78
C TYR A 40 -14.29 5.72 8.40
N VAL A 41 -13.67 6.25 9.46
CA VAL A 41 -14.04 7.52 10.10
C VAL A 41 -13.01 8.60 9.76
N ASP A 42 -13.48 9.84 9.59
CA ASP A 42 -12.61 10.99 9.43
C ASP A 42 -11.87 11.27 10.74
N THR A 43 -10.55 11.42 10.69
CA THR A 43 -9.73 11.78 11.85
C THR A 43 -9.48 13.29 11.94
N PHE A 44 -10.14 14.10 11.11
CA PHE A 44 -10.01 15.56 11.02
C PHE A 44 -8.59 16.07 10.75
N ASN A 45 -7.73 15.21 10.19
CA ASN A 45 -6.35 15.54 9.87
C ASN A 45 -5.95 15.02 8.47
N GLY A 46 -6.87 15.17 7.52
CA GLY A 46 -6.69 14.70 6.14
C GLY A 46 -6.57 13.19 5.99
N LYS A 47 -7.05 12.42 6.98
CA LYS A 47 -6.96 10.96 7.01
C LYS A 47 -8.29 10.36 7.43
N CYS A 48 -8.51 9.15 6.94
CA CYS A 48 -9.62 8.28 7.29
C CYS A 48 -9.06 7.03 7.97
N SER A 49 -9.70 6.54 9.03
CA SER A 49 -9.24 5.36 9.80
C SER A 49 -10.35 4.32 9.96
N THR A 50 -10.00 3.03 9.86
CA THR A 50 -10.93 1.93 10.19
C THR A 50 -11.09 1.71 11.69
N LEU A 51 -10.34 2.44 12.53
CA LEU A 51 -10.24 2.18 13.98
C LEU A 51 -9.88 0.73 14.33
N GLY A 52 -9.31 -0.02 13.38
CA GLY A 52 -8.98 -1.44 13.56
C GLY A 52 -10.14 -2.41 13.42
N VAL A 53 -11.35 -1.96 13.08
CA VAL A 53 -12.52 -2.85 12.94
C VAL A 53 -12.67 -3.50 11.57
N MET A 54 -11.90 -3.05 10.57
CA MET A 54 -11.96 -3.57 9.20
C MET A 54 -10.62 -4.14 8.74
N SER A 55 -10.69 -5.23 7.97
CA SER A 55 -9.52 -5.97 7.44
C SER A 55 -9.34 -5.89 5.92
N TYR A 56 -10.26 -5.24 5.20
CA TYR A 56 -10.21 -5.18 3.73
C TYR A 56 -9.26 -4.09 3.21
N THR A 57 -8.87 -4.25 1.94
CA THR A 57 -8.02 -3.29 1.21
C THR A 57 -8.86 -2.36 0.36
N VAL A 58 -8.46 -1.09 0.32
CA VAL A 58 -9.04 -0.08 -0.58
C VAL A 58 -7.97 0.54 -1.47
N GLN A 59 -8.39 1.02 -2.65
CA GLN A 59 -7.55 1.80 -3.55
C GLN A 59 -8.29 3.05 -4.06
N PRO A 60 -7.61 4.17 -4.31
CA PRO A 60 -8.23 5.35 -4.91
C PRO A 60 -8.82 5.05 -6.28
N THR A 61 -9.94 5.69 -6.59
CA THR A 61 -10.58 5.68 -7.91
C THR A 61 -9.90 6.62 -8.89
N ASN A 62 -9.29 7.70 -8.40
CA ASN A 62 -8.79 8.82 -9.21
C ASN A 62 -9.82 9.31 -10.25
N GLY A 63 -11.10 9.37 -9.84
CA GLY A 63 -12.21 9.80 -10.71
C GLY A 63 -12.67 8.76 -11.74
N LYS A 64 -12.12 7.55 -11.73
CA LYS A 64 -12.47 6.46 -12.65
C LYS A 64 -13.40 5.44 -11.97
N ALA A 65 -14.10 4.66 -12.80
CA ALA A 65 -14.86 3.51 -12.31
C ALA A 65 -13.93 2.49 -11.63
N CYS A 66 -14.47 1.75 -10.66
CA CYS A 66 -13.73 0.67 -10.02
C CYS A 66 -13.43 -0.45 -11.02
N PRO A 67 -12.21 -1.02 -11.01
CA PRO A 67 -11.86 -2.13 -11.89
C PRO A 67 -12.68 -3.38 -11.56
N SER A 68 -12.74 -4.32 -12.50
CA SER A 68 -13.39 -5.62 -12.27
C SER A 68 -12.80 -6.32 -11.03
N GLY A 69 -13.65 -6.96 -10.23
CA GLY A 69 -13.26 -7.54 -8.95
C GLY A 69 -13.17 -6.53 -7.78
N TRP A 70 -13.50 -5.27 -8.02
CA TRP A 70 -13.59 -4.24 -6.98
C TRP A 70 -15.00 -3.65 -6.92
N MET A 71 -15.34 -3.03 -5.79
CA MET A 71 -16.61 -2.35 -5.57
C MET A 71 -16.38 -0.91 -5.12
N ASN A 72 -17.21 0.02 -5.60
CA ASN A 72 -17.20 1.40 -5.13
C ASN A 72 -17.72 1.44 -3.68
N VAL A 73 -16.97 2.09 -2.79
CA VAL A 73 -17.31 2.22 -1.37
C VAL A 73 -17.43 3.68 -0.93
N GLY A 74 -17.62 4.61 -1.87
CA GLY A 74 -17.67 6.04 -1.59
C GLY A 74 -16.31 6.63 -1.23
N GLY A 75 -16.30 7.94 -0.98
CA GLY A 75 -15.09 8.67 -0.59
C GLY A 75 -13.95 8.64 -1.61
N GLY A 76 -14.25 8.35 -2.87
CA GLY A 76 -13.25 8.22 -3.93
C GLY A 76 -12.46 6.90 -3.89
N TYR A 77 -12.91 5.88 -3.18
CA TYR A 77 -12.24 4.58 -3.09
C TYR A 77 -13.03 3.40 -3.65
N CYS A 78 -12.27 2.39 -4.07
CA CYS A 78 -12.74 1.05 -4.38
C CYS A 78 -12.25 0.07 -3.32
N ARG A 79 -13.09 -0.90 -2.93
CA ARG A 79 -12.73 -2.03 -2.06
C ARG A 79 -12.62 -3.31 -2.88
N LYS A 80 -11.66 -4.18 -2.53
CA LYS A 80 -11.55 -5.51 -3.15
C LYS A 80 -12.78 -6.35 -2.77
N LYS A 81 -13.39 -7.04 -3.73
CA LYS A 81 -14.48 -8.00 -3.46
C LYS A 81 -13.97 -9.19 -2.66
#